data_AF-A0A967PK36-F1
#
_entry.id   AF-A0A967PK36-F1
#
_cell.length_a   1.000
_cell.length_b   1.000
_cell.length_c   1.000
_cell.angle_alpha   90.00
_cell.angle_beta   90.00
_cell.angle_gamma   90.00
#
_symmetry.space_group_name_H-M   'P 1'
#
loop_
_entity.id
_entity.type
_entity.pdbx_description
1 polymer ?
#
loop_
_entity_poly.entity_id
_entity_poly.type
_entity_poly.pdbx_seq_one_letter_code
_entity_poly.pdbx_strand_id
1 'polypeptide(L)' 'DRGLRIGAWTVDRPAELRKLRRLAVDAVITNDPTTALRVYD' A
#
# COMPACT_ATOMS: atom_id res chain seq x y z
N ASP A 1 -15.73 2.76 13.80
CA ASP A 1 -14.79 3.74 13.24
C ASP A 1 -14.08 4.45 14.37
N ARG A 2 -12.75 4.46 14.38
CA ARG A 2 -11.91 5.04 15.46
C ARG A 2 -11.05 6.21 14.96
N GLY A 3 -11.21 6.62 13.69
CA GLY A 3 -10.40 7.69 13.09
C GLY A 3 -8.90 7.36 13.01
N LEU A 4 -8.54 6.08 13.00
CA LEU A 4 -7.14 5.64 12.94
C LEU A 4 -6.63 5.66 11.52
N ARG A 5 -5.39 6.12 11.35
CA ARG A 5 -4.62 5.94 10.10
C ARG A 5 -3.95 4.56 10.11
N ILE A 6 -4.04 3.86 8.99
CA ILE A 6 -3.52 2.50 8.81
C ILE A 6 -2.37 2.51 7.81
N GLY A 7 -1.18 2.11 8.27
CA GLY A 7 -0.02 1.86 7.43
C GLY A 7 0.35 0.38 7.40
N ALA A 8 0.75 -0.14 6.23
CA ALA A 8 1.18 -1.52 6.05
C ALA A 8 2.68 -1.62 5.68
N TRP A 9 3.36 -2.63 6.22
CA TRP A 9 4.79 -2.88 5.99
C TRP A 9 5.09 -4.40 6.08
N THR A 10 6.10 -4.97 5.41
CA THR A 10 6.72 -4.49 4.16
C THR A 10 6.01 -5.16 2.98
N VAL A 11 5.58 -4.38 1.99
CA VAL A 11 4.72 -4.87 0.90
C VAL A 11 5.41 -4.72 -0.44
N ASP A 12 5.92 -5.83 -0.98
CA ASP A 12 6.72 -5.82 -2.21
C ASP A 12 5.98 -6.36 -3.44
N ARG A 13 4.89 -7.10 -3.23
CA ARG A 13 4.18 -7.78 -4.33
C ARG A 13 3.13 -6.86 -4.96
N PRO A 14 3.12 -6.69 -6.30
CA PRO A 14 2.11 -5.88 -7.00
C PRO A 14 0.66 -6.27 -6.69
N ALA A 15 0.39 -7.55 -6.43
CA ALA A 15 -0.95 -8.03 -6.10
C ALA A 15 -1.41 -7.53 -4.72
N GLU A 16 -0.53 -7.53 -3.73
CA GLU A 16 -0.82 -7.01 -2.38
C GLU A 16 -0.92 -5.48 -2.38
N LEU A 17 -0.06 -4.79 -3.13
CA LEU A 17 -0.18 -3.33 -3.35
C LEU A 17 -1.56 -2.97 -3.93
N ARG A 18 -2.02 -3.69 -4.97
CA ARG A 18 -3.36 -3.49 -5.55
C ARG A 18 -4.48 -3.77 -4.55
N LYS A 19 -4.31 -4.75 -3.68
CA LYS A 19 -5.28 -5.07 -2.62
C LYS A 19 -5.35 -3.96 -1.58
N LEU A 20 -4.21 -3.48 -1.09
CA LEU A 20 -4.12 -2.42 -0.10
C LEU A 20 -4.62 -1.08 -0.64
N ARG A 21 -4.35 -0.78 -1.92
CA ARG A 21 -4.96 0.37 -2.61
C ARG A 21 -6.49 0.30 -2.60
N ARG A 22 -7.08 -0.87 -2.92
CA ARG A 22 -8.54 -1.07 -2.86
C ARG A 22 -9.12 -0.94 -1.44
N LEU A 23 -8.33 -1.27 -0.42
CA LEU A 23 -8.70 -1.11 0.98
C LEU A 23 -8.47 0.32 1.51
N ALA A 24 -7.98 1.24 0.66
CA ALA A 24 -7.70 2.63 1.01
C ALA A 24 -6.84 2.79 2.28
N VAL A 25 -5.80 1.95 2.43
CA VAL A 25 -4.81 2.17 3.50
C VAL A 25 -4.08 3.49 3.27
N ASP A 26 -3.77 4.19 4.35
CA ASP A 26 -3.17 5.53 4.31
C ASP A 26 -1.71 5.51 3.84
N ALA A 27 -1.00 4.41 4.08
CA ALA A 27 0.41 4.28 3.72
C ALA A 27 0.83 2.83 3.47
N VAL A 28 1.84 2.67 2.60
CA VAL A 28 2.57 1.42 2.40
C VAL A 28 4.06 1.68 2.47
N ILE A 29 4.79 0.79 3.14
CA ILE A 29 6.25 0.72 3.14
C ILE A 29 6.67 -0.49 2.29
N THR A 30 7.55 -0.27 1.31
CA THR A 30 7.97 -1.26 0.31
C THR A 30 9.48 -1.18 0.07
N ASN A 31 10.09 -2.30 -0.31
CA ASN A 31 11.45 -2.34 -0.80
C ASN A 31 11.56 -1.95 -2.29
N ASP A 32 10.45 -1.95 -3.04
CA ASP A 32 10.40 -1.57 -4.45
C ASP A 32 9.45 -0.38 -4.66
N PRO A 33 9.91 0.86 -4.41
CA PRO A 33 9.09 2.05 -4.57
C PRO A 33 8.67 2.26 -6.02
N THR A 34 9.44 1.82 -7.01
CA THR A 34 9.10 1.97 -8.43
C THR A 34 7.87 1.14 -8.80
N THR A 35 7.81 -0.12 -8.35
CA THR A 35 6.62 -0.96 -8.56
C THR A 35 5.41 -0.43 -7.80
N ALA A 36 5.59 0.08 -6.58
CA ALA A 36 4.50 0.72 -5.86
C ALA A 36 3.93 1.93 -6.61
N LEU A 37 4.77 2.86 -7.07
CA LEU A 37 4.32 4.03 -7.84
C LEU A 37 3.48 3.62 -9.07
N ARG A 38 3.93 2.64 -9.85
CA ARG A 38 3.15 2.13 -11.01
C ARG A 38 1.77 1.57 -10.67
N VAL A 39 1.57 1.09 -9.44
CA VAL A 39 0.27 0.56 -8.98
C VAL A 39 -0.65 1.68 -8.48
N TYR A 40 -0.08 2.78 -7.99
CA TYR A 40 -0.80 3.89 -7.37
C TYR A 40 -1.05 5.08 -8.30
N ASP A 41 -0.30 5.22 -9.39
CA ASP A 41 -0.70 6.02 -10.57
C ASP A 41 -2.07 5.55 -11.13
#